data_AF-A0A942YR82-F1
#
_entry.id   AF-A0A942YR82-F1
#
_cell.length_a   1.000
_cell.length_b   1.000
_cell.length_c   1.000
_cell.angle_alpha   90.00
_cell.angle_beta   90.00
_cell.angle_gamma   90.00
#
_symmetry.space_group_name_H-M   'P 1'
#
loop_
_entity.id
_entity.type
_entity.pdbx_description
1 polymer ?
#
loop_
_entity_poly.entity_id
_entity_poly.type
_entity_poly.pdbx_seq_one_letter_code
_entity_poly.pdbx_strand_id
1 'polypeptide(L)'
;MGVICPCGVFVEAFVENHKVKFICLPERITGNLAYSADICITSPETSTFTMTFTDTETPNENNFTFVAKTFSLIKCRKVGQNCEVTVRGIGIVNGRRFAFEAIFIDVAQQFGKDIIQKFVIGGFFDQNGALAVPQGSIKAEGCQEA
;
A
#
# COMPACT_ATOMS: atom_id res chain seq x y z
N MET A 1 27.61 2.20 -8.60
CA MET A 1 26.92 3.43 -8.17
C MET A 1 25.44 3.18 -8.36
N GLY A 2 24.72 2.86 -7.29
CA GLY A 2 23.29 2.55 -7.35
C GLY A 2 22.49 3.81 -7.59
N VAL A 3 21.38 3.69 -8.34
CA VAL A 3 20.46 4.81 -8.58
C VAL A 3 19.90 5.24 -7.23
N ILE A 4 20.19 6.47 -6.80
CA ILE A 4 19.61 7.06 -5.60
C ILE A 4 18.15 7.35 -5.91
N CYS A 5 17.22 6.85 -5.09
CA CYS A 5 15.82 7.20 -5.21
C CYS A 5 15.52 8.48 -4.42
N PRO A 6 15.21 9.61 -5.07
CA PRO A 6 14.92 10.87 -4.37
C PRO A 6 13.50 10.90 -3.79
N CYS A 7 12.64 9.94 -4.15
CA CYS A 7 11.33 9.73 -3.57
C CYS A 7 10.83 8.32 -3.91
N GLY A 8 10.55 7.53 -2.88
CA GLY A 8 10.10 6.16 -3.06
C GLY A 8 9.58 5.55 -1.77
N VAL A 9 9.14 4.31 -1.85
CA VAL A 9 8.77 3.53 -0.68
C VAL A 9 9.09 2.06 -0.91
N PHE A 10 9.71 1.46 0.09
CA PHE A 10 9.81 0.02 0.24
C PHE A 10 8.81 -0.42 1.30
N VAL A 11 7.94 -1.36 0.97
CA VAL A 11 6.94 -1.89 1.91
C VAL A 11 7.07 -3.41 1.92
N GLU A 12 7.14 -3.95 3.12
CA GLU A 12 6.91 -5.36 3.39
C GLU A 12 6.17 -5.42 4.71
N ALA A 13 4.85 -5.48 4.64
CA ALA A 13 3.98 -5.23 5.79
C ALA A 13 2.77 -6.17 5.79
N PHE A 14 2.32 -6.53 6.99
CA PHE A 14 1.22 -7.47 7.18
C PHE A 14 0.32 -7.06 8.34
N VAL A 15 -0.98 -7.29 8.15
CA VAL A 15 -2.02 -7.01 9.14
C VAL A 15 -3.03 -8.15 9.16
N GLU A 16 -3.31 -8.66 10.34
CA GLU A 16 -4.29 -9.73 10.55
C GLU A 16 -5.64 -9.19 10.99
N ASN A 17 -6.71 -9.93 10.67
CA ASN A 17 -8.05 -9.74 11.22
C ASN A 17 -8.60 -8.30 11.06
N HIS A 18 -8.38 -7.69 9.90
CA HIS A 18 -8.82 -6.34 9.61
C HIS A 18 -10.12 -6.32 8.79
N LYS A 19 -11.03 -5.38 9.12
CA LYS A 19 -12.30 -5.23 8.42
C LYS A 19 -12.16 -4.31 7.22
N VAL A 20 -12.34 -4.88 6.02
CA VAL A 20 -12.26 -4.17 4.74
C VAL A 20 -13.64 -3.99 4.12
N LYS A 21 -13.73 -3.08 3.15
CA LYS A 21 -14.96 -2.84 2.39
C LYS A 21 -14.78 -3.18 0.92
N PHE A 22 -15.58 -4.12 0.44
CA PHE A 22 -15.79 -4.33 -0.99
C PHE A 22 -16.96 -3.48 -1.46
N ILE A 23 -16.82 -2.82 -2.61
CA ILE A 23 -17.85 -1.90 -3.10
C ILE A 23 -19.14 -2.63 -3.51
N CYS A 24 -19.02 -3.86 -4.01
CA CYS A 24 -20.16 -4.66 -4.46
C CYS A 24 -20.87 -5.41 -3.33
N LEU A 25 -20.36 -5.36 -2.10
CA LEU A 25 -20.93 -6.10 -0.97
C LEU A 25 -21.53 -5.12 0.05
N PRO A 26 -22.69 -5.43 0.64
CA PRO A 26 -23.33 -4.56 1.63
C PRO A 26 -22.57 -4.53 2.95
N GLU A 27 -21.94 -5.64 3.34
CA GLU A 27 -21.24 -5.79 4.61
C GLU A 27 -19.73 -5.52 4.47
N ARG A 28 -19.03 -5.51 5.61
CA ARG A 28 -17.56 -5.48 5.67
C ARG A 28 -17.09 -6.90 5.92
N ILE A 29 -15.96 -7.26 5.34
CA ILE A 29 -15.37 -8.59 5.48
C ILE A 29 -14.12 -8.48 6.34
N THR A 30 -13.96 -9.39 7.29
CA THR A 30 -12.72 -9.50 8.05
C THR A 30 -11.73 -10.41 7.34
N GLY A 31 -10.49 -9.95 7.20
CA GLY A 31 -9.42 -10.75 6.63
C GLY A 31 -8.03 -10.20 6.89
N ASN A 32 -7.04 -10.88 6.34
CA ASN A 32 -5.64 -10.52 6.46
C ASN A 32 -5.19 -9.73 5.22
N LEU A 33 -4.33 -8.74 5.43
CA LEU A 33 -3.77 -7.89 4.39
C LEU A 33 -2.25 -8.00 4.39
N ALA A 34 -1.69 -8.36 3.24
CA ALA A 34 -0.25 -8.37 3.00
C ALA A 34 0.08 -7.32 1.94
N TYR A 35 1.07 -6.48 2.20
CA TYR A 35 1.53 -5.42 1.31
C TYR A 35 3.00 -5.61 0.98
N SER A 36 3.32 -5.52 -0.30
CA SER A 36 4.69 -5.51 -0.80
C SER A 36 4.86 -4.40 -1.83
N ALA A 37 5.82 -3.52 -1.63
CA ALA A 37 6.10 -2.42 -2.54
C ALA A 37 7.59 -2.22 -2.69
N ASP A 38 8.02 -1.97 -3.92
CA ASP A 38 9.33 -1.40 -4.25
C ASP A 38 9.06 -0.34 -5.31
N ILE A 39 9.01 0.92 -4.89
CA ILE A 39 8.56 2.03 -5.71
C ILE A 39 9.57 3.15 -5.65
N CYS A 40 9.98 3.62 -6.83
CA CYS A 40 10.88 4.75 -6.96
C CYS A 40 10.45 5.71 -8.08
N ILE A 41 10.50 7.02 -7.80
CA ILE A 41 10.11 8.07 -8.76
C ILE A 41 11.03 8.14 -10.00
N THR A 42 12.31 7.76 -9.88
CA THR A 42 13.28 7.79 -10.99
C THR A 42 13.25 6.53 -11.85
N SER A 43 12.61 5.46 -11.38
CA SER A 43 12.42 4.20 -12.09
C SER A 43 11.00 3.65 -11.91
N PRO A 44 9.96 4.41 -12.33
CA PRO A 44 8.56 3.99 -12.19
C PRO A 44 8.24 2.73 -13.00
N GLU A 45 9.00 2.43 -14.06
CA GLU A 45 8.83 1.26 -14.94
C GLU A 45 9.31 -0.05 -14.31
N THR A 46 10.28 0.01 -13.40
CA THR A 46 10.73 -1.17 -12.62
C THR A 46 10.03 -1.26 -11.27
N SER A 47 9.29 -0.22 -10.88
CA SER A 47 8.54 -0.17 -9.63
C SER A 47 7.42 -1.22 -9.63
N THR A 48 7.10 -1.75 -8.46
CA THR A 48 6.06 -2.76 -8.26
C THR A 48 5.34 -2.54 -6.95
N PHE A 49 4.04 -2.79 -6.97
CA PHE A 49 3.22 -2.80 -5.76
C PHE A 49 2.25 -3.97 -5.81
N THR A 50 2.22 -4.75 -4.73
CA THR A 50 1.35 -5.91 -4.57
C THR A 50 0.61 -5.79 -3.25
N MET A 51 -0.69 -6.07 -3.28
CA MET A 51 -1.50 -6.24 -2.08
C MET A 51 -2.28 -7.54 -2.18
N THR A 52 -2.24 -8.37 -1.15
CA THR A 52 -3.04 -9.58 -1.05
C THR A 52 -4.02 -9.46 0.11
N PHE A 53 -5.28 -9.73 -0.17
CA PHE A 53 -6.31 -9.89 0.84
C PHE A 53 -6.72 -11.35 0.96
N THR A 54 -6.74 -11.86 2.18
CA THR A 54 -7.18 -13.22 2.51
C THR A 54 -8.37 -13.14 3.47
N ASP A 55 -9.54 -13.53 2.99
CA ASP A 55 -10.78 -13.62 3.74
C ASP A 55 -10.69 -14.69 4.83
N THR A 56 -10.94 -14.30 6.08
CA THR A 56 -10.94 -15.19 7.25
C THR A 56 -12.34 -15.57 7.72
N GLU A 57 -13.39 -14.84 7.28
CA GLU A 57 -14.79 -15.11 7.65
C GLU A 57 -15.42 -16.13 6.71
N THR A 58 -15.17 -15.98 5.42
CA THR A 58 -15.62 -16.86 4.33
C THR A 58 -14.42 -17.27 3.49
N PRO A 59 -13.60 -18.24 3.97
CA PRO A 59 -12.33 -18.56 3.33
C PRO A 59 -12.48 -18.85 1.83
N ASN A 60 -11.70 -18.13 1.02
CA ASN A 60 -11.62 -18.23 -0.44
C ASN A 60 -12.75 -17.59 -1.26
N GLU A 61 -13.75 -16.97 -0.64
CA GLU A 61 -14.80 -16.29 -1.41
C GLU A 61 -14.34 -14.93 -1.95
N ASN A 62 -13.67 -14.15 -1.11
CA ASN A 62 -13.32 -12.76 -1.42
C ASN A 62 -11.81 -12.51 -1.50
N ASN A 63 -11.01 -13.57 -1.55
CA ASN A 63 -9.56 -13.47 -1.67
C ASN A 63 -9.19 -12.82 -2.98
N PHE A 64 -8.19 -11.93 -2.95
CA PHE A 64 -7.63 -11.39 -4.17
C PHE A 64 -6.18 -10.96 -3.99
N THR A 65 -5.48 -10.93 -5.13
CA THR A 65 -4.16 -10.31 -5.25
C THR A 65 -4.26 -9.16 -6.25
N PHE A 66 -3.90 -7.98 -5.78
CA PHE A 66 -3.74 -6.78 -6.57
C PHE A 66 -2.27 -6.61 -6.95
N VAL A 67 -1.98 -6.37 -8.22
CA VAL A 67 -0.62 -6.10 -8.70
C VAL A 67 -0.62 -4.84 -9.56
N ALA A 68 0.18 -3.85 -9.19
CA ALA A 68 0.41 -2.62 -9.94
C ALA A 68 1.86 -2.53 -10.42
N LYS A 69 2.01 -2.21 -11.71
CA LYS A 69 3.29 -1.97 -12.40
C LYS A 69 3.29 -0.66 -13.19
N THR A 70 2.25 0.15 -13.02
CA THR A 70 2.07 1.39 -13.77
C THR A 70 1.64 2.46 -12.80
N PHE A 71 2.51 3.45 -12.62
CA PHE A 71 2.35 4.52 -11.65
C PHE A 71 2.22 5.85 -12.39
N SER A 72 1.16 6.60 -12.10
CA SER A 72 0.93 7.93 -12.65
C SER A 72 1.35 9.04 -11.70
N LEU A 73 1.50 8.72 -10.41
CA LEU A 73 1.98 9.65 -9.39
C LEU A 73 2.78 8.88 -8.34
N ILE A 74 3.99 9.35 -8.07
CA ILE A 74 4.79 8.98 -6.88
C ILE A 74 5.20 10.31 -6.27
N LYS A 75 4.76 10.58 -5.05
CA LYS A 75 5.01 11.86 -4.37
C LYS A 75 5.35 11.64 -2.92
N CYS A 76 6.47 12.21 -2.48
CA CYS A 76 6.91 12.19 -1.10
C CYS A 76 6.69 13.57 -0.48
N ARG A 77 6.28 13.58 0.79
CA ARG A 77 6.07 14.78 1.56
C ARG A 77 6.50 14.55 3.00
N LYS A 78 7.37 15.40 3.51
CA LYS A 78 7.67 15.45 4.94
C LYS A 78 6.48 16.07 5.70
N VAL A 79 5.99 15.38 6.72
CA VAL A 79 4.88 15.83 7.58
C VAL A 79 5.35 15.75 9.03
N GLY A 80 5.83 16.87 9.56
CA GLY A 80 6.51 16.89 10.85
C GLY A 80 7.79 16.05 10.80
N GLN A 81 7.84 15.00 11.61
CA GLN A 81 8.94 14.02 11.65
C GLN A 81 8.70 12.80 10.74
N ASN A 82 7.51 12.66 10.16
CA ASN A 82 7.14 11.50 9.36
C ASN A 82 7.34 11.78 7.86
N CYS A 83 7.47 10.72 7.07
CA CYS A 83 7.38 10.80 5.62
C CYS A 83 6.07 10.19 5.13
N GLU A 84 5.32 10.98 4.36
CA GLU A 84 4.16 10.52 3.62
C GLU A 84 4.55 10.26 2.16
N VAL A 85 4.33 9.05 1.69
CA VAL A 85 4.51 8.66 0.28
C VAL A 85 3.14 8.35 -0.32
N THR A 86 2.70 9.20 -1.25
CA THR A 86 1.49 8.99 -2.02
C THR A 86 1.83 8.34 -3.35
N VAL A 87 1.12 7.24 -3.65
CA VAL A 87 1.24 6.50 -4.89
C VAL A 87 -0.12 6.38 -5.57
N ARG A 88 -0.18 6.66 -6.86
CA ARG A 88 -1.35 6.40 -7.71
C ARG A 88 -0.94 5.70 -8.98
N GLY A 89 -1.86 4.92 -9.53
CA GLY A 89 -1.61 4.25 -10.79
C GLY A 89 -2.73 3.31 -11.18
N ILE A 90 -2.36 2.32 -11.98
CA ILE A 90 -3.23 1.24 -12.43
C ILE A 90 -2.62 -0.08 -11.98
N GLY A 91 -3.45 -0.92 -11.38
CA GLY A 91 -3.12 -2.31 -11.10
C GLY A 91 -4.19 -3.27 -11.57
N ILE A 92 -3.95 -4.54 -11.33
CA ILE A 92 -4.72 -5.66 -11.86
C ILE A 92 -5.24 -6.50 -10.69
N VAL A 93 -6.54 -6.82 -10.72
CA VAL A 93 -7.16 -7.88 -9.91
C VAL A 93 -7.85 -8.85 -10.86
N ASN A 94 -7.53 -10.15 -10.78
CA ASN A 94 -8.17 -11.19 -11.62
C ASN A 94 -8.21 -10.82 -13.12
N GLY A 95 -7.13 -10.25 -13.64
CA GLY A 95 -7.00 -9.83 -15.05
C GLY A 95 -7.70 -8.51 -15.42
N ARG A 96 -8.44 -7.88 -14.50
CA ARG A 96 -9.12 -6.59 -14.73
C ARG A 96 -8.30 -5.44 -14.18
N ARG A 97 -8.28 -4.31 -14.89
CA ARG A 97 -7.54 -3.11 -14.52
C ARG A 97 -8.36 -2.18 -13.64
N PHE A 98 -7.75 -1.65 -12.59
CA PHE A 98 -8.35 -0.70 -11.68
C PHE A 98 -7.37 0.44 -11.38
N ALA A 99 -7.91 1.66 -11.29
CA ALA A 99 -7.17 2.77 -10.71
C ALA A 99 -7.03 2.55 -9.20
N PHE A 100 -5.91 2.93 -8.62
CA PHE A 100 -5.70 2.84 -7.18
C PHE A 100 -5.02 4.09 -6.62
N GLU A 101 -5.19 4.27 -5.31
CA GLU A 101 -4.45 5.23 -4.51
C GLU A 101 -3.99 4.56 -3.22
N ALA A 102 -2.70 4.70 -2.91
CA ALA A 102 -2.08 4.28 -1.67
C ALA A 102 -1.36 5.47 -1.02
N ILE A 103 -1.47 5.61 0.29
CA ILE A 103 -0.73 6.58 1.08
C ILE A 103 -0.03 5.84 2.21
N PHE A 104 1.29 5.85 2.18
CA PHE A 104 2.16 5.22 3.17
C PHE A 104 2.77 6.28 4.07
N ILE A 105 2.82 6.03 5.36
CA ILE A 105 3.47 6.88 6.34
C ILE A 105 4.54 6.06 7.04
N ASP A 106 5.80 6.40 6.78
CA ASP A 106 6.96 5.94 7.54
C ASP A 106 7.04 6.82 8.80
N VAL A 107 6.83 6.20 9.96
CA VAL A 107 6.82 6.89 11.24
C VAL A 107 8.21 6.77 11.85
N ALA A 108 8.98 7.85 11.70
CA ALA A 108 10.34 7.91 12.23
C ALA A 108 10.36 7.58 13.73
N GLN A 109 11.33 6.74 14.13
CA GLN A 109 11.68 6.41 15.52
C GLN A 109 10.76 5.43 16.27
N GLN A 110 9.79 4.77 15.63
CA GLN A 110 9.00 3.72 16.30
C GLN A 110 8.77 2.51 15.39
N PHE A 111 9.63 1.50 15.55
CA PHE A 111 9.52 0.21 14.87
C PHE A 111 8.12 -0.38 15.05
N GLY A 112 7.49 -0.83 13.95
CA GLY A 112 6.15 -1.43 13.98
C GLY A 112 4.99 -0.44 14.18
N LYS A 113 5.21 0.87 13.98
CA LYS A 113 4.14 1.89 13.99
C LYS A 113 3.92 2.58 12.65
N ASP A 114 4.52 2.06 11.59
CA ASP A 114 4.24 2.55 10.25
C ASP A 114 2.76 2.41 9.93
N ILE A 115 2.25 3.32 9.11
CA ILE A 115 0.81 3.43 8.85
C ILE A 115 0.58 3.43 7.36
N ILE A 116 -0.26 2.51 6.90
CA ILE A 116 -0.90 2.65 5.60
C ILE A 116 -2.11 3.55 5.84
N GLN A 117 -1.92 4.84 5.61
CA GLN A 117 -2.94 5.86 5.86
C GLN A 117 -4.16 5.65 4.96
N LYS A 118 -3.94 5.14 3.75
CA LYS A 118 -5.00 4.84 2.79
C LYS A 118 -4.56 3.78 1.80
N PHE A 119 -5.48 2.87 1.46
CA PHE A 119 -5.38 2.04 0.27
C PHE A 119 -6.78 1.80 -0.31
N VAL A 120 -6.98 2.28 -1.53
CA VAL A 120 -8.25 2.16 -2.26
C VAL A 120 -7.97 1.69 -3.68
N ILE A 121 -8.71 0.66 -4.09
CA ILE A 121 -8.83 0.23 -5.48
C ILE A 121 -10.18 0.75 -5.99
N GLY A 122 -10.15 1.76 -6.84
CA GLY A 122 -11.34 2.47 -7.30
C GLY A 122 -12.34 1.52 -7.95
N GLY A 123 -13.60 1.58 -7.49
CA GLY A 123 -14.67 0.72 -7.99
C GLY A 123 -14.64 -0.73 -7.46
N PHE A 124 -13.71 -1.08 -6.56
CA PHE A 124 -13.54 -2.45 -6.10
C PHE A 124 -13.39 -2.60 -4.58
N PHE A 125 -12.39 -1.95 -3.97
CA PHE A 125 -11.95 -2.23 -2.60
C PHE A 125 -11.50 -0.98 -1.85
N ASP A 126 -11.80 -0.91 -0.56
CA ASP A 126 -11.31 0.10 0.38
C ASP A 126 -10.84 -0.61 1.67
N GLN A 127 -9.60 -0.33 2.09
CA GLN A 127 -9.06 -0.88 3.35
C GLN A 127 -9.75 -0.29 4.60
N ASN A 128 -10.70 0.64 4.43
CA ASN A 128 -11.55 1.20 5.46
C ASN A 128 -10.79 2.05 6.51
N GLY A 129 -9.93 2.94 6.02
CA GLY A 129 -9.24 3.96 6.83
C GLY A 129 -7.75 3.70 7.05
N ALA A 130 -7.16 4.42 8.01
CA ALA A 130 -5.76 4.28 8.36
C ALA A 130 -5.50 2.98 9.11
N LEU A 131 -4.43 2.28 8.75
CA LEU A 131 -4.09 0.98 9.29
C LEU A 131 -2.63 0.96 9.74
N ALA A 132 -2.40 0.74 11.03
CA ALA A 132 -1.07 0.47 11.54
C ALA A 132 -0.60 -0.91 11.04
N VAL A 133 0.67 -1.02 10.68
CA VAL A 133 1.28 -2.29 10.26
C VAL A 133 2.25 -2.79 11.34
N PRO A 134 1.74 -3.55 12.34
CA PRO A 134 2.56 -4.00 13.46
C PRO A 134 3.59 -5.07 13.06
N GLN A 135 3.38 -5.74 11.92
CA GLN A 135 4.27 -6.74 11.37
C GLN A 135 4.85 -6.24 10.05
N GLY A 136 6.19 -6.15 10.00
CA GLY A 136 6.91 -5.65 8.83
C GLY A 136 7.33 -4.18 8.96
N SER A 137 7.57 -3.52 7.82
CA SER A 137 8.05 -2.13 7.77
C SER A 137 7.60 -1.40 6.50
N ILE A 138 7.44 -0.08 6.63
CA ILE A 138 7.33 0.87 5.53
C ILE A 138 8.55 1.78 5.63
N LYS A 139 9.45 1.67 4.66
CA LYS A 139 10.63 2.53 4.58
C LYS A 139 10.43 3.52 3.45
N ALA A 140 10.29 4.80 3.79
CA ALA A 140 10.24 5.84 2.79
C ALA A 140 11.66 6.21 2.32
N GLU A 141 11.83 6.33 1.00
CA GLU A 141 13.08 6.79 0.40
C GLU A 141 12.94 8.28 0.02
N GLY A 142 13.99 9.06 0.25
CA GLY A 142 14.05 10.47 -0.17
C GLY A 142 13.39 11.49 0.76
N CYS A 143 12.84 11.06 1.90
CA CYS A 143 12.37 11.95 2.97
C CYS A 143 13.32 12.08 4.17
N GLN A 144 14.39 11.27 4.20
CA GLN A 144 15.40 11.33 5.24
C GLN A 144 16.21 12.62 5.06
N GLU A 145 16.45 13.35 6.14
CA GLU A 145 17.21 14.61 6.10
C GLU A 145 18.59 14.36 5.46
N ALA A 146 19.01 15.30 4.60
CA ALA A 146 20.37 15.36 4.07
C ALA A 146 21.38 15.70 5.18
#